data_AF-A0A920RBA9-F1
#
_entry.id   AF-A0A920RBA9-F1
#
_cell.length_a   1.000
_cell.length_b   1.000
_cell.length_c   1.000
_cell.angle_alpha   90.00
_cell.angle_beta   90.00
_cell.angle_gamma   90.00
#
_symmetry.space_group_name_H-M   'P 1'
#
loop_
_entity.id
_entity.type
_entity.pdbx_description
1 polymer ?
#
loop_
_entity_poly.entity_id
_entity_poly.type
_entity_poly.pdbx_seq_one_letter_code
_entity_poly.pdbx_strand_id
1 'polypeptide(L)' 'MPVLIVQGDRDRLVNPRNAEFMQRMLVNAEVTYMWREGQGHFVLWEEAGLIVDAIIEKFGGPN' A
#
# COMPACT_ATOMS: atom_id res chain seq x y z
N MET A 1 -12.04 -0.45 -10.02
CA MET A 1 -10.86 0.45 -10.05
C MET A 1 -9.76 -0.20 -9.22
N PRO A 2 -8.55 -0.41 -9.76
CA PRO A 2 -7.44 -0.95 -8.99
C PRO A 2 -6.93 0.06 -7.97
N VAL A 3 -6.62 -0.38 -6.76
CA VAL A 3 -6.02 0.44 -5.69
C VAL A 3 -4.90 -0.34 -5.02
N LEU A 4 -3.79 0.34 -4.73
CA LEU A 4 -2.70 -0.17 -3.92
C LEU A 4 -2.60 0.68 -2.64
N ILE A 5 -2.68 0.05 -1.48
CA ILE A 5 -2.42 0.68 -0.18
C ILE A 5 -1.10 0.15 0.35
N VAL A 6 -0.15 1.03 0.67
CA VAL A 6 1.13 0.68 1.29
C VAL A 6 1.19 1.36 2.65
N GLN A 7 1.46 0.59 3.72
CA GLN A 7 1.54 1.13 5.08
C GLN A 7 2.59 0.37 5.89
N GLY A 8 3.50 1.14 6.50
CA GLY A 8 4.39 0.64 7.54
C GLY A 8 3.69 0.57 8.90
N ASP A 9 3.94 -0.48 9.67
CA ASP A 9 3.31 -0.71 10.98
C ASP A 9 3.88 0.16 12.12
N ARG A 10 5.04 0.78 11.89
CA ARG A 10 5.71 1.70 12.82
C ARG A 10 5.62 3.15 12.36
N ASP A 11 4.73 3.48 11.42
CA ASP A 11 4.48 4.85 11.03
C ASP A 11 3.98 5.68 12.22
N ARG A 12 4.74 6.73 12.55
CA ARG A 12 4.45 7.67 13.64
C ARG A 12 3.85 8.99 13.15
N LEU A 13 3.78 9.20 11.84
CA LEU A 13 3.21 10.38 11.21
C LEU A 13 1.78 10.13 10.72
N VAL A 14 1.52 8.94 10.20
CA VAL A 14 0.18 8.47 9.81
C VAL A 14 -0.12 7.18 10.56
N ASN A 15 -1.24 7.16 11.30
CA ASN A 15 -1.63 5.97 12.07
C ASN A 15 -1.91 4.80 11.12
N PRO A 16 -1.30 3.61 11.32
CA PRO A 16 -1.51 2.44 10.46
C PRO A 16 -2.97 2.00 10.33
N ARG A 17 -3.82 2.31 11.32
CA ARG A 17 -5.27 2.02 11.27
C ARG A 17 -6.00 2.80 10.17
N ASN A 18 -5.41 3.86 9.63
CA ASN A 18 -5.97 4.54 8.46
C ASN A 18 -5.99 3.61 7.24
N ALA A 19 -4.98 2.75 7.08
CA ALA A 19 -4.94 1.78 6.00
C ALA A 19 -6.01 0.68 6.17
N GLU A 20 -6.21 0.19 7.40
CA GLU A 20 -7.30 -0.73 7.71
C GLU A 20 -8.67 -0.11 7.43
N PHE A 21 -8.86 1.16 7.79
CA PHE A 21 -10.09 1.89 7.51
C PHE A 21 -10.34 2.03 6.00
N MET A 22 -9.32 2.47 5.23
CA MET A 22 -9.43 2.59 3.78
C MET A 22 -9.78 1.26 3.12
N GLN A 23 -9.15 0.15 3.53
CA GLN A 23 -9.45 -1.18 3.01
C GLN A 23 -10.94 -1.55 3.21
N ARG A 24 -11.52 -1.21 4.36
CA ARG A 24 -12.95 -1.46 4.65
C ARG A 24 -13.89 -0.56 3.85
N MET A 25 -13.48 0.68 3.56
CA MET A 25 -14.34 1.66 2.89
C MET A 25 -14.32 1.55 1.37
N LEU A 26 -13.24 1.05 0.78
CA LEU A 26 -13.06 0.91 -0.67
C LEU A 26 -13.80 -0.32 -1.25
N VAL A 27 -15.07 -0.48 -0.91
CA VAL A 27 -15.90 -1.66 -1.26
C VAL A 27 -16.14 -1.85 -2.76
N ASN A 28 -15.99 -0.78 -3.57
CA ASN A 28 -16.16 -0.81 -5.02
C ASN A 28 -14.82 -0.81 -5.79
N ALA A 29 -13.71 -1.08 -5.09
CA ALA A 29 -12.37 -1.13 -5.65
C ALA A 29 -11.72 -2.50 -5.44
N GLU A 30 -10.80 -2.84 -6.34
CA GLU A 30 -9.97 -4.03 -6.18
C GLU A 30 -8.71 -3.62 -5.42
N VAL A 31 -8.74 -3.76 -4.10
CA VAL A 31 -7.68 -3.28 -3.20
C VAL A 31 -6.60 -4.35 -3.03
N THR A 32 -5.36 -3.99 -3.37
CA THR A 32 -4.15 -4.70 -2.91
C THR A 32 -3.62 -3.97 -1.69
N TYR A 33 -3.51 -4.67 -0.56
CA TYR A 33 -2.95 -4.11 0.67
C TYR A 33 -1.56 -4.68 0.94
N MET A 34 -0.60 -3.78 1.07
CA MET A 34 0.80 -4.07 1.31
C MET A 34 1.19 -3.55 2.70
N TRP A 35 1.08 -4.44 3.69
CA TRP A 35 1.56 -4.21 5.05
C TRP A 35 3.07 -4.43 5.14
N ARG A 36 3.78 -3.49 5.78
CA ARG A 36 5.23 -3.55 5.94
C ARG A 36 5.61 -3.54 7.42
N GLU A 37 5.95 -4.72 7.92
CA GLU A 37 6.41 -4.91 9.30
C GLU A 37 7.76 -4.23 9.52
N GLY A 38 7.89 -3.52 10.64
CA GLY A 38 9.09 -2.79 11.02
C GLY A 38 9.26 -1.44 10.32
N GLN A 39 8.45 -1.10 9.31
CA GLN A 39 8.64 0.08 8.47
C GLN A 39 7.87 1.30 8.99
N GLY A 40 8.47 2.47 8.79
CA GLY A 40 7.92 3.75 9.21
C GLY A 40 7.18 4.49 8.09
N HIS A 41 7.02 5.81 8.27
CA HIS A 41 6.38 6.67 7.29
C HIS A 41 7.09 6.68 5.92
N PHE A 42 8.41 6.48 5.92
CA PHE A 42 9.24 6.51 4.72
C PHE A 42 9.34 5.17 3.99
N VAL A 43 8.44 4.23 4.29
CA VAL A 43 8.35 2.92 3.62
C VAL A 43 8.40 3.02 2.09
N LEU A 44 7.89 4.11 1.51
CA LEU A 44 7.90 4.32 0.07
C LEU A 44 9.29 4.54 -0.54
N TRP A 45 10.24 5.03 0.25
CA TRP A 45 11.62 5.26 -0.16
C TRP A 45 12.53 4.09 0.25
N GLU A 46 12.27 3.50 1.41
CA GLU A 46 13.04 2.37 1.94
C GLU A 46 12.82 1.09 1.10
N GLU A 47 11.61 0.90 0.57
CA GLU A 47 11.20 -0.27 -0.22
C GLU A 47 10.89 0.07 -1.68
N ALA A 48 11.55 1.10 -2.23
CA ALA A 48 11.18 1.69 -3.52
C ALA A 48 11.05 0.67 -4.67
N GLY A 49 11.98 -0.28 -4.80
CA GLY A 49 11.93 -1.31 -5.85
C GLY A 49 10.69 -2.20 -5.75
N LEU A 50 10.38 -2.66 -4.54
CA LEU A 50 9.22 -3.51 -4.27
C LEU A 50 7.89 -2.80 -4.53
N ILE A 51 7.85 -1.47 -4.38
CA ILE A 51 6.67 -0.67 -4.68
C ILE A 51 6.51 -0.47 -6.18
N VAL A 52 7.61 -0.24 -6.91
CA VAL A 52 7.58 -0.18 -8.38
C VAL A 52 7.04 -1.48 -8.95
N ASP A 53 7.53 -2.63 -8.47
CA ASP A 53 7.07 -3.94 -8.91
C ASP A 53 5.57 -4.12 -8.65
N ALA A 54 5.08 -3.76 -7.45
CA ALA A 54 3.66 -3.85 -7.12
C ALA A 54 2.78 -2.90 -7.95
N ILE A 55 3.29 -1.73 -8.32
CA ILE A 55 2.59 -0.82 -9.23
C ILE A 55 2.51 -1.44 -10.63
N ILE A 56 3.61 -1.99 -11.15
CA ILE A 56 3.64 -2.64 -12.46
C ILE A 56 2.68 -3.84 -12.47
N GLU A 57 2.71 -4.70 -11.45
CA GLU A 57 1.81 -5.85 -11.34
C GLU A 57 0.34 -5.42 -11.28
N LYS A 58 0.02 -4.40 -10.47
CA LYS A 58 -1.36 -3.98 -10.23
C LYS A 58 -1.97 -3.19 -11.39
N PHE A 59 -1.16 -2.39 -12.09
CA PHE A 59 -1.63 -1.40 -13.06
C PHE A 59 -1.09 -1.60 -14.48
N GLY A 60 -0.16 -2.53 -14.71
CA GLY A 60 0.52 -2.73 -15.99
C GLY A 60 -0.33 -3.26 -17.14
N GLY A 61 -1.54 -3.76 -16.85
CA GLY A 61 -2.43 -4.36 -17.86
C GLY A 61 -1.88 -5.66 -18.48
N PRO A 62 -2.72 -6.44 -19.19
CA PRO A 62 -2.20 -7.51 -20.04
C PRO A 62 -1.46 -6.90 -21.24
N ASN A 63 -0.25 -7.38 -21.53
CA ASN A 63 0.50 -7.05 -22.76
C ASN A 63 -0.29 -7.40 -24.02
#